data_AF-A0A0P9TFS3-F1
#
_entry.id   AF-A0A0P9TFS3-F1
#
_cell.length_a   1.000
_cell.length_b   1.000
_cell.length_c   1.000
_cell.angle_alpha   90.00
_cell.angle_beta   90.00
_cell.angle_gamma   90.00
#
_symmetry.space_group_name_H-M   'P 1'
#
loop_
_entity.id
_entity.type
_entity.pdbx_description
1 polymer ?
#
loop_
_entity_poly.entity_id
_entity_poly.type
_entity_poly.pdbx_seq_one_letter_code
_entity_poly.pdbx_strand_id
1 'polypeptide(L)'
;MLSTADSAAGLFRAQVPPPVLLARLALSYNKKLLLSAHYQEGDMKKISKQSLKWSQRSSLAEAFREKRISGVRKHKLALRSRTLHFSTTKLRLPNIVSLGSPEDRSKLITFIKRLKEALNDKTISNVTIDFSSVSSLHPCGTLLLLAEIDRVMESATRSKKISAVYPKDQIVEEMFQHVGLLSLLGLEPRIPTISSLNVKPWLYATGHDGDLDSIAEKLPKILTEGKNMELRLALLSGMAEAVANSSEHAYPKLQVTPIPGTAPKKWWLFARQFGDDVAVAICDLGRGIPGTLEANWTEEVSHFLKTRRGLKRQDHKMIELALTVGRTSTKKINRGKGLKDILKVVREQHVGVLSIYSNHGVYTLNNSTAPDVSLDEKNSIHGTIIQWKIPIEAFGLEGSERS
;
A
#
# COMPACT_ATOMS: atom_id res chain seq x y z
N MET A 1 -40.18 -25.33 -42.49
CA MET A 1 -40.24 -26.77 -42.19
C MET A 1 -39.56 -26.95 -40.83
N LEU A 2 -40.26 -26.77 -39.71
CA LEU A 2 -41.26 -27.66 -39.08
C LEU A 2 -40.72 -29.08 -38.86
N SER A 3 -40.56 -29.44 -37.58
CA SER A 3 -41.11 -30.64 -36.92
C SER A 3 -40.27 -30.95 -35.67
N THR A 4 -40.61 -30.52 -34.44
CA THR A 4 -41.69 -30.92 -33.49
C THR A 4 -41.49 -32.26 -32.78
N ALA A 5 -41.41 -32.20 -31.43
CA ALA A 5 -42.21 -32.96 -30.45
C ALA A 5 -41.60 -32.70 -29.03
N ASP A 6 -42.13 -31.80 -28.21
CA ASP A 6 -43.27 -31.91 -27.28
C ASP A 6 -43.23 -33.05 -26.25
N SER A 7 -43.17 -32.69 -24.96
CA SER A 7 -44.16 -33.15 -23.98
C SER A 7 -44.18 -32.27 -22.72
N ALA A 8 -45.37 -32.20 -22.12
CA ALA A 8 -45.89 -31.18 -21.22
C ALA A 8 -45.47 -31.30 -19.75
N ALA A 9 -45.48 -30.17 -19.03
CA ALA A 9 -45.84 -30.12 -17.62
C ALA A 9 -46.46 -28.75 -17.27
N GLY A 10 -47.73 -28.78 -16.87
CA GLY A 10 -48.58 -27.61 -16.67
C GLY A 10 -48.28 -26.79 -15.41
N LEU A 11 -48.64 -25.52 -15.51
CA LEU A 11 -48.73 -24.54 -14.44
C LEU A 11 -49.78 -24.95 -13.38
N PHE A 12 -49.38 -24.98 -12.11
CA PHE A 12 -50.26 -24.68 -10.98
C PHE A 12 -49.60 -23.64 -10.09
N ARG A 13 -49.88 -22.35 -10.36
CA ARG A 13 -49.65 -21.28 -9.39
C ARG A 13 -50.72 -21.40 -8.30
N ALA A 14 -50.32 -21.75 -7.09
CA ALA A 14 -51.18 -21.64 -5.92
C ALA A 14 -51.54 -20.16 -5.70
N GLN A 15 -52.76 -19.77 -6.06
CA GLN A 15 -53.33 -18.49 -5.67
C GLN A 15 -53.53 -18.50 -4.15
N VAL A 16 -52.79 -17.64 -3.45
CA VAL A 16 -53.04 -17.34 -2.05
C VAL A 16 -54.43 -16.69 -1.97
N PRO A 17 -55.38 -17.23 -1.17
CA PRO A 17 -56.73 -16.70 -1.14
C PRO A 17 -56.74 -15.28 -0.56
N PRO A 18 -57.67 -14.41 -1.00
CA PRO A 18 -57.77 -13.05 -0.50
C PRO A 18 -57.93 -13.02 1.03
N PRO A 19 -57.44 -11.98 1.73
CA PRO A 19 -57.47 -11.87 3.19
C PRO A 19 -58.84 -12.10 3.85
N VAL A 20 -59.93 -11.89 3.10
CA VAL A 20 -61.32 -12.09 3.54
C VAL A 20 -61.67 -13.57 3.75
N LEU A 21 -61.06 -14.50 3.01
CA LEU A 21 -61.30 -15.94 3.15
C LEU A 21 -60.62 -16.52 4.40
N LEU A 22 -59.41 -16.04 4.71
CA LEU A 22 -58.68 -16.40 5.94
C LEU A 22 -59.39 -15.91 7.21
N ALA A 23 -60.02 -14.73 7.16
CA ALA A 23 -60.83 -14.22 8.26
C ALA A 23 -62.09 -15.07 8.53
N ARG A 24 -62.74 -15.60 7.47
CA ARG A 24 -63.90 -16.50 7.60
C ARG A 24 -63.50 -17.88 8.16
N LEU A 25 -62.33 -18.40 7.79
CA LEU A 25 -61.81 -19.66 8.34
C LEU A 25 -61.41 -19.53 9.82
N ALA A 26 -60.83 -18.41 10.24
CA ALA A 26 -60.51 -18.14 11.65
C ALA A 26 -61.77 -17.99 12.53
N LEU A 27 -62.83 -17.37 11.99
CA LEU A 27 -64.14 -17.28 12.67
C LEU A 27 -64.81 -18.65 12.83
N SER A 28 -64.69 -19.52 11.82
CA SER A 28 -65.19 -20.91 11.85
C SER A 28 -64.46 -21.75 12.91
N TYR A 29 -63.13 -21.61 13.00
CA TYR A 29 -62.30 -22.36 13.94
C TYR A 29 -62.53 -21.93 15.41
N ASN A 30 -62.66 -20.63 15.67
CA ASN A 30 -62.97 -20.11 17.01
C ASN A 30 -64.39 -20.47 17.47
N LYS A 31 -65.36 -20.60 16.56
CA LYS A 31 -66.71 -21.04 16.90
C LYS A 31 -66.73 -22.51 17.36
N LYS A 32 -65.88 -23.37 16.76
CA LYS A 32 -65.69 -24.77 17.20
C LYS A 32 -64.99 -24.87 18.55
N LEU A 33 -63.95 -24.07 18.81
CA LEU A 33 -63.23 -24.07 20.10
C LEU A 33 -64.09 -23.56 21.27
N LEU A 34 -64.94 -22.56 21.04
CA LEU A 34 -65.88 -22.07 22.06
C LEU A 34 -67.02 -23.06 22.35
N LEU A 35 -67.40 -23.89 21.37
CA LEU A 35 -68.39 -24.96 21.55
C LEU A 35 -67.80 -26.21 22.24
N SER A 36 -66.50 -26.47 22.10
CA SER A 36 -65.83 -27.61 22.75
C SER A 36 -65.37 -27.34 24.19
N ALA A 37 -65.35 -26.08 24.64
CA ALA A 37 -64.92 -25.71 25.99
C ALA A 37 -66.04 -25.69 27.05
N HIS A 38 -67.30 -26.02 26.68
CA HIS A 38 -68.44 -26.08 27.60
C HIS A 38 -69.24 -27.37 27.44
N TYR A 39 -68.56 -28.50 27.68
CA TYR A 39 -69.21 -29.75 28.02
C TYR A 39 -68.52 -30.31 29.25
N GLN A 40 -68.85 -29.76 30.43
CA GLN A 40 -69.01 -30.48 31.69
C GLN A 40 -69.97 -29.64 32.57
N GLU A 41 -71.08 -30.31 32.94
CA GLU A 41 -72.14 -30.03 33.90
C GLU A 41 -72.45 -28.59 34.38
N GLY A 42 -73.73 -28.21 34.23
CA GLY A 42 -74.44 -27.31 35.15
C GLY A 42 -74.49 -25.82 34.76
N ASP A 43 -75.70 -25.34 34.45
CA ASP A 43 -76.11 -23.92 34.33
C ASP A 43 -75.51 -23.04 33.22
N MET A 44 -76.25 -22.97 32.10
CA MET A 44 -76.07 -21.95 31.07
C MET A 44 -76.46 -20.54 31.58
N LYS A 45 -75.51 -19.78 32.10
CA LYS A 45 -75.64 -18.31 32.14
C LYS A 45 -75.46 -17.75 30.73
N LYS A 46 -76.52 -17.17 30.15
CA LYS A 46 -76.49 -16.47 28.85
C LYS A 46 -75.39 -15.40 28.86
N ILE A 47 -74.31 -15.64 28.10
CA ILE A 47 -73.26 -14.65 27.86
C ILE A 47 -73.90 -13.45 27.14
N SER A 48 -73.81 -12.27 27.74
CA SER A 48 -74.42 -11.06 27.16
C SER A 48 -73.72 -10.69 25.84
N LYS A 49 -74.46 -10.09 24.89
CA LYS A 49 -73.90 -9.60 23.61
C LYS A 49 -72.71 -8.65 23.80
N GLN A 50 -72.60 -7.99 24.94
CA GLN A 50 -71.47 -7.12 25.28
C GLN A 50 -70.20 -7.91 25.63
N SER A 51 -70.31 -9.00 26.39
CA SER A 51 -69.17 -9.87 26.72
C SER A 51 -68.55 -10.52 25.48
N LEU A 52 -69.40 -10.96 24.54
CA LEU A 52 -68.94 -11.53 23.26
C LEU A 52 -68.19 -10.51 22.39
N LYS A 53 -68.69 -9.25 22.34
CA LYS A 53 -68.00 -8.15 21.63
C LYS A 53 -66.68 -7.78 22.28
N TRP A 54 -66.57 -7.85 23.62
CA TRP A 54 -65.35 -7.55 24.35
C TRP A 54 -64.27 -8.62 24.11
N SER A 55 -64.64 -9.90 24.15
CA SER A 55 -63.73 -11.03 23.83
C SER A 55 -63.20 -10.95 22.39
N GLN A 56 -64.07 -10.64 21.42
CA GLN A 56 -63.64 -10.43 20.01
C GLN A 56 -62.66 -9.26 19.88
N ARG A 57 -62.90 -8.14 20.56
CA ARG A 57 -61.99 -6.99 20.56
C ARG A 57 -60.65 -7.31 21.21
N SER A 58 -60.64 -8.07 22.31
CA SER A 58 -59.41 -8.50 22.99
C SER A 58 -58.57 -9.41 22.10
N SER A 59 -59.19 -10.42 21.46
CA SER A 59 -58.49 -11.33 20.55
C SER A 59 -57.89 -10.62 19.33
N LEU A 60 -58.60 -9.63 18.77
CA LEU A 60 -58.10 -8.79 17.68
C LEU A 60 -56.90 -7.95 18.15
N ALA A 61 -57.01 -7.30 19.32
CA ALA A 61 -55.93 -6.49 19.88
C ALA A 61 -54.66 -7.33 20.16
N GLU A 62 -54.83 -8.56 20.63
CA GLU A 62 -53.75 -9.51 20.88
C GLU A 62 -53.08 -9.97 19.58
N ALA A 63 -53.88 -10.30 18.55
CA ALA A 63 -53.39 -10.62 17.21
C ALA A 63 -52.65 -9.44 16.55
N PHE A 64 -53.11 -8.20 16.76
CA PHE A 64 -52.40 -7.00 16.30
C PHE A 64 -51.08 -6.80 17.08
N ARG A 65 -51.06 -7.08 18.39
CA ARG A 65 -49.85 -7.01 19.22
C ARG A 65 -48.82 -8.05 18.80
N GLU A 66 -49.23 -9.28 18.51
CA GLU A 66 -48.36 -10.33 17.96
C GLU A 66 -47.84 -9.99 16.56
N LYS A 67 -48.67 -9.44 15.66
CA LYS A 67 -48.21 -8.95 14.35
C LYS A 67 -47.18 -7.82 14.49
N ARG A 68 -47.35 -6.93 15.47
CA ARG A 68 -46.38 -5.85 15.74
C ARG A 68 -45.08 -6.38 16.32
N ILE A 69 -45.14 -7.33 17.26
CA ILE A 69 -43.96 -7.97 17.85
C ILE A 69 -43.21 -8.82 16.80
N SER A 70 -43.92 -9.55 15.94
CA SER A 70 -43.32 -10.32 14.84
C SER A 70 -42.75 -9.42 13.75
N GLY A 71 -43.40 -8.29 13.44
CA GLY A 71 -42.88 -7.25 12.54
C GLY A 71 -41.59 -6.60 13.07
N VAL A 72 -41.55 -6.24 14.36
CA VAL A 72 -40.35 -5.70 15.02
C VAL A 72 -39.25 -6.76 15.10
N ARG A 73 -39.58 -8.03 15.36
CA ARG A 73 -38.61 -9.14 15.31
C ARG A 73 -38.08 -9.36 13.91
N LYS A 74 -38.92 -9.35 12.87
CA LYS A 74 -38.50 -9.42 11.46
C LYS A 74 -37.63 -8.23 11.06
N HIS A 75 -37.95 -7.03 11.53
CA HIS A 75 -37.13 -5.85 11.27
C HIS A 75 -35.79 -5.88 12.02
N LYS A 76 -35.75 -6.38 13.26
CA LYS A 76 -34.50 -6.67 14.00
C LYS A 76 -33.69 -7.79 13.36
N LEU A 77 -34.33 -8.82 12.80
CA LEU A 77 -33.69 -9.90 12.06
C LEU A 77 -33.15 -9.43 10.71
N ALA A 78 -33.87 -8.55 10.00
CA ALA A 78 -33.41 -7.93 8.75
C ALA A 78 -32.28 -6.90 8.99
N LEU A 79 -32.31 -6.20 10.11
CA LEU A 79 -31.19 -5.36 10.57
C LEU A 79 -29.98 -6.21 11.02
N ARG A 80 -30.21 -7.36 11.65
CA ARG A 80 -29.16 -8.35 11.97
C ARG A 80 -28.63 -9.09 10.74
N SER A 81 -29.43 -9.28 9.69
CA SER A 81 -29.00 -9.92 8.43
C SER A 81 -28.29 -8.96 7.48
N ARG A 82 -28.21 -7.67 7.80
CA ARG A 82 -27.17 -6.77 7.30
C ARG A 82 -25.90 -6.91 8.13
N THR A 83 -25.52 -8.13 8.49
CA THR A 83 -24.10 -8.43 8.74
C THR A 83 -23.37 -8.10 7.44
N LEU A 84 -22.70 -6.95 7.40
CA LEU A 84 -21.68 -6.65 6.42
C LEU A 84 -20.76 -7.88 6.38
N HIS A 85 -20.88 -8.69 5.32
CA HIS A 85 -19.93 -9.76 5.06
C HIS A 85 -18.63 -9.07 4.68
N PHE A 86 -17.80 -8.81 5.70
CA PHE A 86 -16.49 -8.27 5.44
C PHE A 86 -15.64 -9.35 4.82
N SER A 87 -15.25 -9.15 3.58
CA SER A 87 -14.38 -10.05 2.86
C SER A 87 -12.95 -9.96 3.39
N THR A 88 -12.20 -11.06 3.25
CA THR A 88 -10.76 -11.10 3.43
C THR A 88 -10.12 -11.18 2.06
N THR A 89 -9.08 -10.40 1.82
CA THR A 89 -8.32 -10.47 0.57
C THR A 89 -6.89 -10.89 0.83
N LYS A 90 -6.34 -11.72 -0.04
CA LYS A 90 -4.95 -12.17 0.01
C LYS A 90 -4.22 -11.66 -1.23
N LEU A 91 -3.14 -10.93 -1.01
CA LEU A 91 -2.32 -10.35 -2.07
C LEU A 91 -0.93 -10.96 -2.04
N ARG A 92 -0.57 -11.65 -3.12
CA ARG A 92 0.74 -12.29 -3.24
C ARG A 92 1.75 -11.33 -3.89
N LEU A 93 2.94 -11.23 -3.28
CA LEU A 93 4.06 -10.49 -3.85
C LEU A 93 4.62 -11.18 -5.12
N PRO A 94 5.20 -10.44 -6.07
CA PRO A 94 5.95 -11.05 -7.16
C PRO A 94 7.19 -11.79 -6.64
N ASN A 95 7.69 -12.74 -7.44
CA ASN A 95 8.88 -13.53 -7.08
C ASN A 95 10.14 -12.67 -6.95
N ILE A 96 10.25 -11.65 -7.81
CA ILE A 96 11.36 -10.67 -7.81
C ILE A 96 10.79 -9.33 -7.38
N VAL A 97 11.36 -8.74 -6.33
CA VAL A 97 11.02 -7.41 -5.84
C VAL A 97 12.09 -6.44 -6.36
N SER A 98 11.81 -5.78 -7.48
CA SER A 98 12.78 -4.91 -8.17
C SER A 98 12.08 -3.81 -8.96
N LEU A 99 12.82 -2.73 -9.23
CA LEU A 99 12.48 -1.70 -10.21
C LEU A 99 13.40 -1.75 -11.45
N GLY A 100 14.38 -2.67 -11.46
CA GLY A 100 15.44 -2.70 -12.45
C GLY A 100 15.00 -3.13 -13.85
N SER A 101 13.92 -3.90 -13.97
CA SER A 101 13.32 -4.30 -15.25
C SER A 101 11.89 -3.73 -15.37
N PRO A 102 11.41 -3.41 -16.58
CA PRO A 102 10.03 -2.95 -16.80
C PRO A 102 8.99 -3.95 -16.27
N GLU A 103 9.25 -5.25 -16.43
CA GLU A 103 8.35 -6.33 -16.02
C GLU A 103 8.24 -6.42 -14.50
N ASP A 104 9.37 -6.52 -13.78
CA ASP A 104 9.37 -6.64 -12.32
C ASP A 104 8.81 -5.38 -11.67
N ARG A 105 9.16 -4.21 -12.23
CA ARG A 105 8.61 -2.93 -11.82
C ARG A 105 7.09 -2.90 -11.95
N SER A 106 6.56 -3.34 -13.08
CA SER A 106 5.10 -3.34 -13.30
C SER A 106 4.39 -4.29 -12.32
N LYS A 107 4.96 -5.47 -12.07
CA LYS A 107 4.43 -6.44 -11.09
C LYS A 107 4.43 -5.86 -9.66
N LEU A 108 5.53 -5.24 -9.23
CA LEU A 108 5.64 -4.63 -7.91
C LEU A 108 4.66 -3.47 -7.74
N ILE A 109 4.60 -2.54 -8.70
CA ILE A 109 3.67 -1.40 -8.60
C ILE A 109 2.21 -1.86 -8.66
N THR A 110 1.90 -2.88 -9.45
CA THR A 110 0.56 -3.49 -9.47
C THR A 110 0.21 -4.10 -8.11
N PHE A 111 1.15 -4.78 -7.46
CA PHE A 111 0.94 -5.27 -6.10
C PHE A 111 0.65 -4.10 -5.12
N ILE A 112 1.47 -3.04 -5.12
CA ILE A 112 1.29 -1.87 -4.25
C ILE A 112 -0.07 -1.19 -4.50
N LYS A 113 -0.48 -1.05 -5.76
CA LYS A 113 -1.78 -0.49 -6.14
C LYS A 113 -2.92 -1.33 -5.56
N ARG A 114 -2.88 -2.64 -5.75
CA ARG A 114 -3.89 -3.58 -5.22
C ARG A 114 -3.93 -3.58 -3.69
N LEU A 115 -2.78 -3.43 -3.03
CA LEU A 115 -2.70 -3.29 -1.58
C LEU A 115 -3.45 -2.04 -1.12
N LYS A 116 -3.16 -0.88 -1.72
CA LYS A 116 -3.86 0.38 -1.40
C LYS A 116 -5.35 0.32 -1.70
N GLU A 117 -5.74 -0.26 -2.85
CA GLU A 117 -7.15 -0.46 -3.22
C GLU A 117 -7.86 -1.34 -2.17
N ALA A 118 -7.26 -2.48 -1.80
CA ALA A 118 -7.80 -3.38 -0.79
C ALA A 118 -7.91 -2.73 0.59
N LEU A 119 -6.97 -1.83 0.94
CA LEU A 119 -6.99 -1.08 2.20
C LEU A 119 -8.01 0.05 2.20
N ASN A 120 -8.42 0.56 1.04
CA ASN A 120 -9.47 1.58 0.93
C ASN A 120 -10.88 1.03 0.71
N ASP A 121 -11.01 -0.24 0.29
CA ASP A 121 -12.31 -0.86 0.01
C ASP A 121 -13.12 -1.16 1.29
N LYS A 122 -14.25 -0.47 1.49
CA LYS A 122 -15.10 -0.63 2.69
C LYS A 122 -15.69 -2.03 2.87
N THR A 123 -15.65 -2.88 1.85
CA THR A 123 -16.14 -4.27 1.90
C THR A 123 -15.10 -5.28 2.39
N ILE A 124 -13.83 -4.87 2.51
CA ILE A 124 -12.72 -5.70 2.98
C ILE A 124 -12.41 -5.36 4.43
N SER A 125 -12.39 -6.35 5.33
CA SER A 125 -11.96 -6.16 6.74
C SER A 125 -10.49 -6.51 6.95
N ASN A 126 -10.00 -7.53 6.24
CA ASN A 126 -8.69 -8.12 6.45
C ASN A 126 -7.93 -8.18 5.14
N VAL A 127 -6.67 -7.75 5.17
CA VAL A 127 -5.74 -7.88 4.05
C VAL A 127 -4.56 -8.74 4.48
N THR A 128 -4.31 -9.83 3.77
CA THR A 128 -3.15 -10.70 3.99
C THR A 128 -2.12 -10.49 2.89
N ILE A 129 -0.91 -10.09 3.26
CA ILE A 129 0.23 -9.99 2.35
C ILE A 129 0.96 -11.34 2.31
N ASP A 130 1.06 -11.96 1.15
CA ASP A 130 1.68 -13.28 0.98
C ASP A 130 3.08 -13.16 0.38
N PHE A 131 4.10 -13.37 1.22
CA PHE A 131 5.51 -13.35 0.84
C PHE A 131 6.03 -14.71 0.33
N SER A 132 5.21 -15.76 0.33
CA SER A 132 5.68 -17.14 0.11
C SER A 132 6.28 -17.42 -1.27
N SER A 133 6.07 -16.55 -2.26
CA SER A 133 6.65 -16.67 -3.61
C SER A 133 7.91 -15.85 -3.82
N VAL A 134 8.28 -14.97 -2.88
CA VAL A 134 9.43 -14.09 -3.03
C VAL A 134 10.72 -14.91 -2.95
N SER A 135 11.56 -14.76 -3.97
CA SER A 135 12.85 -15.46 -4.10
C SER A 135 14.01 -14.50 -4.41
N SER A 136 13.74 -13.24 -4.74
CA SER A 136 14.78 -12.24 -4.98
C SER A 136 14.35 -10.84 -4.53
N LEU A 137 15.27 -10.14 -3.88
CA LEU A 137 15.11 -8.79 -3.34
C LEU A 137 16.20 -7.90 -3.94
N HIS A 138 15.80 -6.86 -4.68
CA HIS A 138 16.72 -5.81 -5.13
C HIS A 138 16.50 -4.55 -4.29
N PRO A 139 17.57 -3.81 -3.93
CA PRO A 139 17.47 -2.68 -3.00
C PRO A 139 16.39 -1.66 -3.38
N CYS A 140 16.32 -1.25 -4.65
CA CYS A 140 15.30 -0.31 -5.13
C CYS A 140 13.86 -0.79 -4.91
N GLY A 141 13.54 -2.04 -5.28
CA GLY A 141 12.20 -2.58 -5.14
C GLY A 141 11.83 -2.85 -3.68
N THR A 142 12.77 -3.41 -2.91
CA THR A 142 12.57 -3.74 -1.50
C THR A 142 12.37 -2.48 -0.67
N LEU A 143 13.14 -1.42 -0.92
CA LEU A 143 13.00 -0.16 -0.20
C LEU A 143 11.66 0.52 -0.50
N LEU A 144 11.18 0.47 -1.76
CA LEU A 144 9.84 0.95 -2.12
C LEU A 144 8.74 0.18 -1.39
N LEU A 145 8.85 -1.15 -1.35
CA LEU A 145 7.89 -2.01 -0.66
C LEU A 145 7.83 -1.69 0.83
N LEU A 146 9.00 -1.59 1.48
CA LEU A 146 9.11 -1.25 2.90
C LEU A 146 8.49 0.11 3.17
N ALA A 147 8.82 1.12 2.38
CA ALA A 147 8.28 2.47 2.52
C ALA A 147 6.75 2.50 2.43
N GLU A 148 6.18 1.77 1.47
CA GLU A 148 4.74 1.72 1.26
C GLU A 148 4.00 0.95 2.37
N ILE A 149 4.57 -0.16 2.86
CA ILE A 149 4.00 -0.90 4.00
C ILE A 149 4.09 -0.05 5.26
N ASP A 150 5.26 0.52 5.56
CA ASP A 150 5.51 1.35 6.72
C ASP A 150 4.55 2.53 6.79
N ARG A 151 4.38 3.27 5.68
CA ARG A 151 3.41 4.37 5.58
C ARG A 151 1.97 3.93 5.83
N VAL A 152 1.59 2.75 5.33
CA VAL A 152 0.25 2.18 5.59
C VAL A 152 0.07 1.86 7.08
N MET A 153 1.12 1.33 7.72
CA MET A 153 1.09 0.93 9.12
C MET A 153 1.04 2.14 10.06
N GLU A 154 1.68 3.26 9.70
CA GLU A 154 1.65 4.53 10.44
C GLU A 154 0.36 5.33 10.27
N SER A 155 -0.50 5.00 9.30
CA SER A 155 -1.70 5.79 9.01
C SER A 155 -2.70 5.79 10.18
N ALA A 156 -2.99 6.98 10.71
CA ALA A 156 -3.96 7.18 11.79
C ALA A 156 -5.41 6.76 11.44
N THR A 157 -5.72 6.56 10.16
CA THR A 157 -7.04 6.12 9.68
C THR A 157 -7.11 4.60 9.46
N ARG A 158 -6.09 3.85 9.87
CA ARG A 158 -6.04 2.39 9.72
C ARG A 158 -7.12 1.71 10.56
N SER A 159 -8.20 1.30 9.90
CA SER A 159 -9.30 0.54 10.49
C SER A 159 -9.24 -0.96 10.20
N LYS A 160 -8.35 -1.40 9.30
CA LYS A 160 -8.27 -2.78 8.82
C LYS A 160 -7.18 -3.58 9.49
N LYS A 161 -7.43 -4.89 9.62
CA LYS A 161 -6.40 -5.85 10.05
C LYS A 161 -5.52 -6.17 8.85
N ILE A 162 -4.22 -6.02 9.03
CA ILE A 162 -3.20 -6.46 8.08
C ILE A 162 -2.51 -7.66 8.72
N SER A 163 -2.37 -8.74 7.96
CA SER A 163 -1.57 -9.90 8.35
C SER A 163 -0.62 -10.27 7.21
N ALA A 164 0.33 -11.15 7.48
CA ALA A 164 1.23 -11.64 6.47
C ALA A 164 1.46 -13.16 6.54
N VAL A 165 1.82 -13.74 5.40
CA VAL A 165 2.36 -15.09 5.27
C VAL A 165 3.86 -14.96 5.08
N TYR A 166 4.64 -15.69 5.87
CA TYR A 166 6.10 -15.67 5.81
C TYR A 166 6.65 -16.03 4.42
N PRO A 167 7.87 -15.56 4.10
CA PRO A 167 8.63 -16.07 2.96
C PRO A 167 8.90 -17.58 3.10
N LYS A 168 9.13 -18.23 1.95
CA LYS A 168 9.66 -19.61 1.92
C LYS A 168 11.18 -19.63 1.79
N ASP A 169 11.74 -18.64 1.12
CA ASP A 169 13.18 -18.47 0.99
C ASP A 169 13.76 -17.92 2.29
N GLN A 170 14.77 -18.62 2.83
CA GLN A 170 15.38 -18.28 4.11
C GLN A 170 16.12 -16.94 4.06
N ILE A 171 16.79 -16.60 2.95
CA ILE A 171 17.53 -15.33 2.81
C ILE A 171 16.53 -14.17 2.77
N VAL A 172 15.40 -14.34 2.08
CA VAL A 172 14.32 -13.36 2.07
C VAL A 172 13.74 -13.16 3.48
N GLU A 173 13.51 -14.24 4.22
CA GLU A 173 13.03 -14.15 5.60
C GLU A 173 14.05 -13.49 6.53
N GLU A 174 15.33 -13.85 6.43
CA GLU A 174 16.41 -13.17 7.16
C GLU A 174 16.40 -11.68 6.86
N MET A 175 16.27 -11.28 5.59
CA MET A 175 16.21 -9.87 5.21
C MET A 175 14.98 -9.18 5.80
N PHE A 176 13.79 -9.77 5.73
CA PHE A 176 12.57 -9.18 6.29
C PHE A 176 12.57 -9.11 7.81
N GLN A 177 13.24 -10.06 8.48
CA GLN A 177 13.48 -9.99 9.91
C GLN A 177 14.49 -8.90 10.25
N HIS A 178 15.60 -8.83 9.51
CA HIS A 178 16.68 -7.87 9.70
C HIS A 178 16.22 -6.42 9.57
N VAL A 179 15.36 -6.12 8.59
CA VAL A 179 14.78 -4.78 8.39
C VAL A 179 13.53 -4.51 9.23
N GLY A 180 13.12 -5.44 10.10
CA GLY A 180 11.98 -5.28 10.99
C GLY A 180 10.59 -5.42 10.34
N LEU A 181 10.50 -5.82 9.08
CA LEU A 181 9.22 -5.95 8.37
C LEU A 181 8.30 -7.02 8.99
N LEU A 182 8.87 -8.14 9.46
CA LEU A 182 8.07 -9.19 10.11
C LEU A 182 7.41 -8.65 11.38
N SER A 183 8.21 -8.02 12.26
CA SER A 183 7.70 -7.42 13.50
C SER A 183 6.67 -6.33 13.22
N LEU A 184 6.91 -5.47 12.23
CA LEU A 184 5.97 -4.44 11.80
C LEU A 184 4.59 -5.02 11.43
N LEU A 185 4.56 -6.21 10.83
CA LEU A 185 3.35 -6.91 10.43
C LEU A 185 2.79 -7.86 11.52
N GLY A 186 3.38 -7.86 12.72
CA GLY A 186 2.98 -8.71 13.85
C GLY A 186 3.36 -10.18 13.68
N LEU A 187 4.39 -10.47 12.89
CA LEU A 187 4.97 -11.80 12.73
C LEU A 187 6.20 -11.93 13.63
N GLU A 188 6.26 -13.01 14.38
CA GLU A 188 7.42 -13.34 15.20
C GLU A 188 8.61 -13.78 14.34
N PRO A 189 9.83 -13.32 14.65
CA PRO A 189 11.05 -13.88 14.08
C PRO A 189 11.08 -15.42 14.20
N ARG A 190 11.23 -16.13 13.08
CA ARG A 190 11.42 -17.60 13.10
C ARG A 190 12.87 -18.01 12.97
N ILE A 191 13.74 -17.09 12.51
CA ILE A 191 15.16 -17.36 12.33
C ILE A 191 15.90 -16.83 13.58
N PRO A 192 16.55 -17.68 14.38
CA PRO A 192 17.15 -17.24 15.64
C PRO A 192 18.28 -16.22 15.47
N THR A 193 19.01 -16.26 14.35
CA THR A 193 20.16 -15.38 14.11
C THR A 193 20.29 -15.06 12.64
N ILE A 194 20.43 -13.77 12.32
CA ILE A 194 20.74 -13.30 10.96
C ILE A 194 22.20 -13.65 10.68
N SER A 195 22.43 -14.60 9.77
CA SER A 195 23.76 -15.18 9.52
C SER A 195 24.18 -15.06 8.06
N SER A 196 23.23 -14.87 7.14
CA SER A 196 23.50 -14.71 5.73
C SER A 196 24.37 -13.48 5.46
N LEU A 197 25.49 -13.70 4.77
CA LEU A 197 26.37 -12.64 4.31
C LEU A 197 25.71 -11.73 3.25
N ASN A 198 24.61 -12.17 2.64
CA ASN A 198 23.81 -11.35 1.74
C ASN A 198 22.85 -10.40 2.48
N VAL A 199 22.67 -10.57 3.79
CA VAL A 199 21.74 -9.81 4.64
C VAL A 199 22.48 -8.97 5.66
N LYS A 200 23.33 -9.60 6.47
CA LYS A 200 24.02 -9.00 7.62
C LYS A 200 24.72 -7.65 7.32
N PRO A 201 25.39 -7.45 6.17
CA PRO A 201 26.07 -6.18 5.86
C PRO A 201 25.14 -5.02 5.52
N TRP A 202 23.85 -5.26 5.29
CA TRP A 202 22.91 -4.19 4.97
C TRP A 202 22.57 -3.37 6.22
N LEU A 203 22.88 -2.08 6.19
CA LEU A 203 22.23 -1.09 7.03
C LEU A 203 20.84 -0.79 6.45
N TYR A 204 19.82 -0.81 7.31
CA TYR A 204 18.53 -0.22 7.05
C TYR A 204 18.28 0.93 8.04
N ALA A 205 17.91 2.09 7.53
CA ALA A 205 17.63 3.28 8.34
C ALA A 205 16.43 4.02 7.79
N THR A 206 15.71 4.70 8.68
CA THR A 206 14.58 5.56 8.32
C THR A 206 14.57 6.80 9.20
N GLY A 207 14.04 7.91 8.71
CA GLY A 207 13.89 9.12 9.51
C GLY A 207 12.83 10.06 8.95
N HIS A 208 12.42 11.02 9.77
CA HIS A 208 11.47 12.07 9.40
C HIS A 208 12.15 13.41 9.14
N ASP A 209 13.28 13.64 9.81
CA ASP A 209 14.09 14.85 9.66
C ASP A 209 15.00 14.75 8.43
N GLY A 210 15.32 15.88 7.82
CA GLY A 210 16.20 15.95 6.65
C GLY A 210 17.68 15.83 6.97
N ASP A 211 18.04 15.02 7.96
CA ASP A 211 19.38 14.98 8.52
C ASP A 211 20.01 13.58 8.47
N LEU A 212 21.06 13.46 7.67
CA LEU A 212 21.86 12.25 7.52
C LEU A 212 22.79 12.02 8.73
N ASP A 213 23.15 13.08 9.46
CA ASP A 213 24.12 12.99 10.56
C ASP A 213 23.65 12.04 11.67
N SER A 214 22.33 11.92 11.84
CA SER A 214 21.67 10.97 12.74
C SER A 214 22.05 9.49 12.52
N ILE A 215 22.56 9.14 11.34
CA ILE A 215 22.97 7.78 11.00
C ILE A 215 24.42 7.68 10.51
N ALA A 216 25.18 8.77 10.54
CA ALA A 216 26.53 8.83 9.96
C ALA A 216 27.47 7.75 10.53
N GLU A 217 27.43 7.50 11.84
CA GLU A 217 28.25 6.49 12.52
C GLU A 217 27.90 5.04 12.13
N LYS A 218 26.71 4.81 11.56
CA LYS A 218 26.24 3.49 11.14
C LYS A 218 26.52 3.21 9.67
N LEU A 219 26.87 4.23 8.89
CA LEU A 219 27.17 4.08 7.48
C LEU A 219 28.41 3.17 7.29
N PRO A 220 28.50 2.45 6.17
CA PRO A 220 29.71 1.69 5.85
C PRO A 220 30.96 2.56 5.96
N LYS A 221 31.94 2.12 6.76
CA LYS A 221 33.14 2.89 7.08
C LYS A 221 33.89 3.37 5.85
N ILE A 222 33.87 2.62 4.75
CA ILE A 222 34.50 3.05 3.50
C ILE A 222 33.97 4.40 2.97
N LEU A 223 32.72 4.76 3.28
CA LEU A 223 32.13 6.05 2.94
C LEU A 223 32.74 7.21 3.76
N THR A 224 33.29 6.93 4.94
CA THR A 224 33.88 7.93 5.85
C THR A 224 35.41 7.88 5.88
N GLU A 225 36.01 6.69 5.71
CA GLU A 225 37.43 6.40 5.95
C GLU A 225 38.23 6.05 4.67
N GLY A 226 37.57 5.86 3.52
CA GLY A 226 38.24 5.56 2.24
C GLY A 226 39.30 6.60 1.81
N LYS A 227 40.29 6.19 1.02
CA LYS A 227 41.40 7.06 0.59
C LYS A 227 40.97 8.08 -0.48
N ASN A 228 40.00 7.74 -1.33
CA ASN A 228 39.43 8.66 -2.33
C ASN A 228 38.47 9.68 -1.68
N MET A 229 39.04 10.81 -1.22
CA MET A 229 38.29 11.89 -0.56
C MET A 229 37.23 12.53 -1.47
N GLU A 230 37.52 12.73 -2.76
CA GLU A 230 36.57 13.33 -3.70
C GLU A 230 35.31 12.46 -3.83
N LEU A 231 35.49 11.15 -3.99
CA LEU A 231 34.39 10.19 -4.06
C LEU A 231 33.56 10.15 -2.80
N ARG A 232 34.21 10.12 -1.62
CA ARG A 232 33.51 10.13 -0.33
C ARG A 232 32.68 11.38 -0.14
N LEU A 233 33.26 12.56 -0.37
CA LEU A 233 32.56 13.83 -0.23
C LEU A 233 31.37 13.94 -1.18
N ALA A 234 31.53 13.51 -2.43
CA ALA A 234 30.45 13.49 -3.39
C ALA A 234 29.30 12.57 -2.92
N LEU A 235 29.61 11.35 -2.49
CA LEU A 235 28.60 10.39 -2.03
C LEU A 235 27.88 10.87 -0.77
N LEU A 236 28.61 11.31 0.25
CA LEU A 236 28.01 11.83 1.47
C LEU A 236 27.16 13.08 1.20
N SER A 237 27.62 13.97 0.30
CA SER A 237 26.84 15.14 -0.10
C SER A 237 25.55 14.77 -0.81
N GLY A 238 25.59 13.83 -1.76
CA GLY A 238 24.38 13.38 -2.46
C GLY A 238 23.45 12.55 -1.57
N MET A 239 23.97 11.81 -0.59
CA MET A 239 23.17 11.18 0.46
C MET A 239 22.43 12.22 1.29
N ALA A 240 23.15 13.22 1.79
CA ALA A 240 22.57 14.29 2.59
C ALA A 240 21.52 15.08 1.81
N GLU A 241 21.77 15.36 0.53
CA GLU A 241 20.79 16.01 -0.34
C GLU A 241 19.55 15.13 -0.58
N ALA A 242 19.71 13.83 -0.84
CA ALA A 242 18.57 12.94 -1.03
C ALA A 242 17.69 12.86 0.23
N VAL A 243 18.32 12.77 1.41
CA VAL A 243 17.64 12.80 2.71
C VAL A 243 16.97 14.16 2.94
N ALA A 244 17.64 15.28 2.70
CA ALA A 244 17.04 16.61 2.85
C ALA A 244 15.86 16.83 1.87
N ASN A 245 15.98 16.36 0.63
CA ASN A 245 14.93 16.49 -0.37
C ASN A 245 13.66 15.73 0.04
N SER A 246 13.81 14.56 0.66
CA SER A 246 12.70 13.75 1.16
C SER A 246 11.84 14.47 2.22
N SER A 247 12.44 15.30 3.07
CA SER A 247 11.74 15.93 4.20
C SER A 247 11.44 17.42 3.97
N GLU A 248 12.17 18.11 3.10
CA GLU A 248 11.96 19.54 2.87
C GLU A 248 11.09 19.82 1.64
N HIS A 249 11.35 19.12 0.53
CA HIS A 249 10.86 19.50 -0.80
C HIS A 249 9.92 18.49 -1.44
N ALA A 250 9.90 17.24 -0.98
CA ALA A 250 9.08 16.19 -1.56
C ALA A 250 7.59 16.31 -1.18
N TYR A 251 7.24 17.06 -0.12
CA TYR A 251 5.87 17.17 0.39
C TYR A 251 5.34 18.62 0.38
N PRO A 252 4.04 18.86 0.09
CA PRO A 252 3.43 20.18 0.22
C PRO A 252 3.75 20.82 1.57
N LYS A 253 4.16 22.10 1.57
CA LYS A 253 4.05 22.93 2.77
C LYS A 253 2.56 23.11 3.03
N LEU A 254 1.99 22.33 3.95
CA LEU A 254 0.65 22.61 4.47
C LEU A 254 0.74 23.98 5.14
N GLN A 255 0.26 25.01 4.45
CA GLN A 255 -0.01 26.29 5.09
C GLN A 255 -1.23 26.06 5.98
N VAL A 256 -1.02 26.23 7.29
CA VAL A 256 -2.04 26.33 8.32
C VAL A 256 -2.75 24.99 8.61
N THR A 257 -2.34 24.35 9.71
CA THR A 257 -2.86 23.10 10.32
C THR A 257 -2.49 21.77 9.62
N PRO A 258 -1.87 20.80 10.34
CA PRO A 258 -1.78 19.42 9.88
C PRO A 258 -3.18 18.89 9.66
N ILE A 259 -3.53 18.54 8.43
CA ILE A 259 -4.78 17.82 8.16
C ILE A 259 -4.63 16.44 8.83
N PRO A 260 -5.52 16.04 9.76
CA PRO A 260 -5.52 14.70 10.33
C PRO A 260 -5.56 13.65 9.21
N GLY A 261 -4.57 12.76 9.17
CA GLY A 261 -4.45 11.72 8.13
C GLY A 261 -3.45 12.02 7.00
N THR A 262 -2.72 13.12 7.05
CA THR A 262 -1.51 13.28 6.20
C THR A 262 -0.35 12.53 6.86
N ALA A 263 0.16 11.49 6.18
CA ALA A 263 1.29 10.71 6.68
C ALA A 263 2.52 11.63 6.82
N PRO A 264 3.33 11.44 7.88
CA PRO A 264 4.52 12.25 8.11
C PRO A 264 5.50 12.09 6.95
N LYS A 265 6.27 13.15 6.69
CA LYS A 265 7.38 13.08 5.75
C LYS A 265 8.37 12.04 6.28
N LYS A 266 8.86 11.15 5.42
CA LYS A 266 9.76 10.08 5.83
C LYS A 266 10.69 9.70 4.68
N TRP A 267 11.89 9.29 5.03
CA TRP A 267 12.84 8.64 4.15
C TRP A 267 13.22 7.26 4.67
N TRP A 268 13.65 6.43 3.73
CA TRP A 268 14.17 5.10 3.97
C TRP A 268 15.51 4.96 3.25
N LEU A 269 16.45 4.26 3.85
CA LEU A 269 17.80 4.09 3.34
C LEU A 269 18.25 2.64 3.51
N PHE A 270 18.85 2.12 2.45
CA PHE A 270 19.74 0.96 2.52
C PHE A 270 21.17 1.39 2.23
N ALA A 271 22.13 0.86 2.97
CA ALA A 271 23.56 0.95 2.63
C ALA A 271 24.25 -0.38 2.91
N ARG A 272 25.24 -0.77 2.11
CA ARG A 272 26.13 -1.90 2.41
C ARG A 272 27.52 -1.65 1.86
N GLN A 273 28.49 -2.28 2.51
CA GLN A 273 29.79 -2.61 1.95
C GLN A 273 29.91 -4.12 2.03
N PHE A 274 29.98 -4.80 0.89
CA PHE A 274 30.11 -6.26 0.89
C PHE A 274 30.68 -6.79 -0.44
N GLY A 275 31.60 -7.75 -0.34
CA GLY A 275 32.37 -8.22 -1.48
C GLY A 275 33.21 -7.09 -2.04
N ASP A 276 33.11 -6.85 -3.35
CA ASP A 276 33.88 -5.83 -4.05
C ASP A 276 33.10 -4.52 -4.28
N ASP A 277 31.94 -4.33 -3.64
CA ASP A 277 31.13 -3.14 -3.88
C ASP A 277 30.53 -2.49 -2.62
N VAL A 278 30.28 -1.19 -2.76
CA VAL A 278 29.48 -0.36 -1.87
C VAL A 278 28.18 -0.03 -2.59
N ALA A 279 27.05 -0.31 -1.96
CA ALA A 279 25.74 0.01 -2.51
C ALA A 279 24.92 0.82 -1.52
N VAL A 280 24.22 1.84 -2.00
CA VAL A 280 23.26 2.59 -1.20
C VAL A 280 22.02 2.87 -2.04
N ALA A 281 20.86 2.86 -1.40
CA ALA A 281 19.60 3.28 -1.98
C ALA A 281 18.86 4.17 -0.97
N ILE A 282 18.31 5.29 -1.43
CA ILE A 282 17.52 6.22 -0.62
C ILE A 282 16.16 6.37 -1.28
N CYS A 283 15.10 6.29 -0.50
CA CYS A 283 13.72 6.36 -0.95
C CYS A 283 12.95 7.44 -0.20
N ASP A 284 12.11 8.16 -0.93
CA ASP A 284 11.01 8.97 -0.41
C ASP A 284 9.69 8.66 -1.15
N LEU A 285 8.56 8.88 -0.48
CA LEU A 285 7.21 8.74 -1.06
C LEU A 285 6.53 10.10 -1.28
N GLY A 286 7.31 11.14 -1.59
CA GLY A 286 6.80 12.46 -1.93
C GLY A 286 6.46 12.62 -3.41
N ARG A 287 6.48 13.86 -3.91
CA ARG A 287 6.03 14.21 -5.27
C ARG A 287 6.99 13.79 -6.40
N GLY A 288 8.16 13.26 -6.05
CA GLY A 288 9.22 12.94 -7.00
C GLY A 288 9.98 14.17 -7.53
N ILE A 289 11.16 13.94 -8.10
CA ILE A 289 12.00 14.96 -8.76
C ILE A 289 11.20 15.80 -9.76
N PRO A 290 10.37 15.21 -10.66
CA PRO A 290 9.59 16.01 -11.60
C PRO A 290 8.65 17.01 -10.91
N GLY A 291 7.93 16.57 -9.86
CA GLY A 291 7.01 17.42 -9.11
C GLY A 291 7.73 18.47 -8.26
N THR A 292 8.90 18.15 -7.71
CA THR A 292 9.73 19.09 -6.97
C THR A 292 10.34 20.16 -7.87
N LEU A 293 10.79 19.81 -9.07
CA LEU A 293 11.28 20.78 -10.05
C LEU A 293 10.19 21.77 -10.44
N GLU A 294 9.01 21.28 -10.79
CA GLU A 294 7.88 22.14 -11.19
C GLU A 294 7.44 23.11 -10.10
N ALA A 295 7.58 22.73 -8.84
CA ALA A 295 7.21 23.58 -7.72
C ALA A 295 8.23 24.68 -7.42
N ASN A 296 9.53 24.44 -7.68
CA ASN A 296 10.61 25.31 -7.19
C ASN A 296 11.43 25.98 -8.30
N TRP A 297 11.33 25.51 -9.54
CA TRP A 297 12.15 25.90 -10.69
C TRP A 297 11.26 26.21 -11.91
N THR A 298 10.18 26.96 -11.67
CA THR A 298 9.11 27.18 -12.65
C THR A 298 9.61 27.83 -13.94
N GLU A 299 10.60 28.72 -13.87
CA GLU A 299 11.17 29.41 -15.04
C GLU A 299 12.01 28.47 -15.89
N GLU A 300 12.93 27.72 -15.29
CA GLU A 300 13.79 26.75 -15.96
C GLU A 300 12.95 25.63 -16.58
N VAL A 301 11.95 25.13 -15.84
CA VAL A 301 11.01 24.14 -16.36
C VAL A 301 10.18 24.73 -17.50
N SER A 302 9.68 25.96 -17.38
CA SER A 302 8.93 26.63 -18.45
C SER A 302 9.77 26.79 -19.72
N HIS A 303 11.03 27.22 -19.58
CA HIS A 303 11.97 27.31 -20.69
C HIS A 303 12.23 25.94 -21.32
N PHE A 304 12.52 24.92 -20.51
CA PHE A 304 12.76 23.55 -20.98
C PHE A 304 11.54 22.93 -21.67
N LEU A 305 10.33 23.20 -21.21
CA LEU A 305 9.11 22.71 -21.83
C LEU A 305 8.78 23.47 -23.12
N LYS A 306 9.08 24.79 -23.18
CA LYS A 306 8.90 25.60 -24.41
C LYS A 306 9.74 25.10 -25.58
N THR A 307 10.95 24.60 -25.33
CA THR A 307 11.80 23.99 -26.39
C THR A 307 11.28 22.64 -26.87
N ARG A 308 10.24 22.08 -26.24
CA ARG A 308 9.64 20.77 -26.53
C ARG A 308 8.17 20.87 -26.94
N ARG A 309 7.75 21.99 -27.51
CA ARG A 309 6.35 22.22 -27.94
C ARG A 309 5.80 21.04 -28.76
N GLY A 310 4.64 20.53 -28.33
CA GLY A 310 3.96 19.39 -28.98
C GLY A 310 4.37 18.01 -28.45
N LEU A 311 5.44 17.89 -27.67
CA LEU A 311 5.82 16.66 -26.99
C LEU A 311 5.15 16.58 -25.61
N LYS A 312 4.69 15.38 -25.24
CA LYS A 312 4.23 15.13 -23.87
C LYS A 312 5.40 15.33 -22.90
N ARG A 313 5.10 15.91 -21.73
CA ARG A 313 6.02 15.90 -20.60
C ARG A 313 6.47 14.47 -20.32
N GLN A 314 7.77 14.29 -20.07
CA GLN A 314 8.38 13.01 -19.73
C GLN A 314 9.16 13.15 -18.43
N ASP A 315 8.92 12.27 -17.48
CA ASP A 315 9.52 12.36 -16.14
C ASP A 315 11.03 12.10 -16.18
N HIS A 316 11.54 11.18 -17.03
CA HIS A 316 12.98 10.99 -17.19
C HIS A 316 13.70 12.24 -17.70
N LYS A 317 13.03 13.05 -18.52
CA LYS A 317 13.56 14.33 -19.01
C LYS A 317 13.59 15.40 -17.93
N MET A 318 12.66 15.34 -16.99
CA MET A 318 12.70 16.16 -15.78
C MET A 318 13.84 15.73 -14.86
N ILE A 319 14.13 14.42 -14.76
CA ILE A 319 15.32 13.94 -14.04
C ILE A 319 16.60 14.47 -14.70
N GLU A 320 16.75 14.33 -16.03
CA GLU A 320 17.88 14.91 -16.78
C GLU A 320 18.02 16.43 -16.56
N LEU A 321 16.89 17.16 -16.55
CA LEU A 321 16.88 18.58 -16.27
C LEU A 321 17.36 18.87 -14.85
N ALA A 322 16.92 18.11 -13.83
CA ALA A 322 17.37 18.28 -12.45
C ALA A 322 18.89 18.16 -12.33
N LEU A 323 19.46 17.15 -13.01
CA LEU A 323 20.90 16.92 -13.08
C LEU A 323 21.66 18.06 -13.80
N THR A 324 20.96 18.86 -14.62
CA THR A 324 21.52 19.99 -15.36
C THR A 324 21.33 21.32 -14.63
N VAL A 325 20.14 21.61 -14.10
CA VAL A 325 19.81 22.88 -13.41
C VAL A 325 20.56 23.02 -12.09
N GLY A 326 20.81 21.91 -11.39
CA GLY A 326 21.76 21.90 -10.26
C GLY A 326 23.16 22.40 -10.62
N ARG A 327 23.51 22.49 -11.93
CA ARG A 327 24.78 23.08 -12.40
C ARG A 327 24.78 24.60 -12.39
N THR A 328 23.64 25.25 -12.63
CA THR A 328 23.57 26.68 -12.99
C THR A 328 23.06 27.57 -11.86
N SER A 329 22.38 27.03 -10.84
CA SER A 329 21.76 27.82 -9.80
C SER A 329 22.17 27.39 -8.40
N THR A 330 23.23 27.98 -7.86
CA THR A 330 23.43 28.06 -6.41
C THR A 330 24.18 29.34 -6.02
N LYS A 331 23.45 30.39 -5.63
CA LYS A 331 23.98 31.53 -4.84
C LYS A 331 23.90 31.29 -3.32
N LYS A 332 23.60 30.05 -2.89
CA LYS A 332 23.79 29.58 -1.51
C LYS A 332 24.88 28.52 -1.50
N ILE A 333 25.80 28.64 -0.56
CA ILE A 333 27.10 27.93 -0.61
C ILE A 333 26.93 26.40 -0.51
N ASN A 334 25.85 25.87 0.12
CA ASN A 334 25.72 24.45 0.49
C ASN A 334 24.37 23.74 0.16
N ARG A 335 23.57 24.14 -0.84
CA ARG A 335 22.35 23.39 -1.21
C ARG A 335 22.23 23.14 -2.72
N GLY A 336 21.71 21.97 -3.12
CA GLY A 336 21.40 21.62 -4.52
C GLY A 336 22.57 21.10 -5.37
N LYS A 337 23.66 20.63 -4.74
CA LYS A 337 24.90 20.20 -5.42
C LYS A 337 25.20 18.71 -5.28
N GLY A 338 24.72 18.02 -4.26
CA GLY A 338 25.05 16.63 -3.96
C GLY A 338 24.70 15.65 -5.08
N LEU A 339 23.50 15.74 -5.69
CA LEU A 339 23.16 14.85 -6.81
C LEU A 339 24.04 15.12 -8.05
N LYS A 340 24.42 16.39 -8.24
CA LYS A 340 25.36 16.81 -9.30
C LYS A 340 26.77 16.31 -9.01
N ASP A 341 27.24 16.40 -7.77
CA ASP A 341 28.59 16.03 -7.37
C ASP A 341 28.78 14.52 -7.48
N ILE A 342 27.78 13.72 -7.11
CA ILE A 342 27.78 12.27 -7.38
C ILE A 342 27.83 12.00 -8.88
N LEU A 343 26.95 12.62 -9.67
CA LEU A 343 26.92 12.40 -11.12
C LEU A 343 28.27 12.76 -11.76
N LYS A 344 28.87 13.88 -11.32
CA LYS A 344 30.17 14.34 -11.78
C LYS A 344 31.23 13.29 -11.48
N VAL A 345 31.34 12.83 -10.23
CA VAL A 345 32.36 11.86 -9.83
C VAL A 345 32.16 10.51 -10.53
N VAL A 346 30.93 9.98 -10.53
CA VAL A 346 30.60 8.71 -11.20
C VAL A 346 31.00 8.79 -12.68
N ARG A 347 30.68 9.89 -13.36
CA ARG A 347 31.02 10.07 -14.78
C ARG A 347 32.51 10.31 -15.04
N GLU A 348 33.17 11.18 -14.27
CA GLU A 348 34.57 11.55 -14.49
C GLU A 348 35.53 10.41 -14.13
N GLN A 349 35.26 9.70 -13.03
CA GLN A 349 36.08 8.58 -12.61
C GLN A 349 35.71 7.29 -13.36
N HIS A 350 34.64 7.28 -14.17
CA HIS A 350 34.16 6.12 -14.94
C HIS A 350 33.93 4.88 -14.06
N VAL A 351 33.39 5.08 -12.85
CA VAL A 351 33.18 4.01 -11.87
C VAL A 351 31.71 3.85 -11.51
N GLY A 352 31.30 2.61 -11.29
CA GLY A 352 30.00 2.28 -10.71
C GLY A 352 28.78 2.58 -11.59
N VAL A 353 27.62 2.51 -10.95
CA VAL A 353 26.30 2.69 -11.56
C VAL A 353 25.47 3.61 -10.67
N LEU A 354 24.82 4.60 -11.27
CA LEU A 354 23.83 5.46 -10.63
C LEU A 354 22.48 5.23 -11.31
N SER A 355 21.46 4.88 -10.52
CA SER A 355 20.08 4.73 -10.98
C SER A 355 19.14 5.63 -10.18
N ILE A 356 18.30 6.38 -10.89
CA ILE A 356 17.27 7.26 -10.35
C ILE A 356 15.93 6.80 -10.90
N TYR A 357 15.03 6.44 -10.00
CA TYR A 357 13.63 6.15 -10.29
C TYR A 357 12.81 7.28 -9.69
N SER A 358 12.04 8.02 -10.48
CA SER A 358 11.17 9.06 -9.94
C SER A 358 9.89 9.18 -10.72
N ASN A 359 8.77 8.96 -10.04
CA ASN A 359 7.45 8.82 -10.66
C ASN A 359 7.49 7.82 -11.85
N HIS A 360 7.24 8.29 -13.08
CA HIS A 360 7.34 7.46 -14.28
C HIS A 360 8.78 7.34 -14.80
N GLY A 361 9.65 8.29 -14.48
CA GLY A 361 10.98 8.40 -15.06
C GLY A 361 11.98 7.41 -14.48
N VAL A 362 12.84 6.90 -15.36
CA VAL A 362 14.04 6.13 -15.03
C VAL A 362 15.23 6.80 -15.70
N TYR A 363 16.28 7.06 -14.93
CA TYR A 363 17.59 7.48 -15.43
C TYR A 363 18.65 6.57 -14.82
N THR A 364 19.47 5.90 -15.64
CA THR A 364 20.63 5.14 -15.20
C THR A 364 21.86 5.56 -15.97
N LEU A 365 22.87 6.02 -15.25
CA LEU A 365 24.23 6.18 -15.75
C LEU A 365 25.00 4.91 -15.42
N ASN A 366 25.51 4.25 -16.43
CA ASN A 366 26.21 2.98 -16.28
C ASN A 366 27.61 3.07 -16.88
N ASN A 367 28.63 3.17 -16.02
CA ASN A 367 30.02 3.19 -16.46
C ASN A 367 30.63 1.78 -16.61
N SER A 368 29.79 0.73 -16.58
CA SER A 368 30.19 -0.61 -17.01
C SER A 368 29.92 -0.81 -18.50
N THR A 369 29.86 -2.05 -18.97
CA THR A 369 29.63 -2.38 -20.39
C THR A 369 28.19 -2.17 -20.87
N ALA A 370 27.25 -1.90 -19.96
CA ALA A 370 25.84 -1.71 -20.32
C ALA A 370 25.52 -0.24 -20.64
N PRO A 371 24.56 0.02 -21.54
CA PRO A 371 24.23 1.39 -21.95
C PRO A 371 23.53 2.18 -20.84
N ASP A 372 23.67 3.49 -20.91
CA ASP A 372 22.83 4.42 -20.16
C ASP A 372 21.36 4.22 -20.52
N VAL A 373 20.48 4.38 -19.52
CA VAL A 373 19.03 4.27 -19.69
C VAL A 373 18.40 5.60 -19.33
N SER A 374 17.53 6.12 -20.19
CA SER A 374 16.73 7.30 -19.88
C SER A 374 15.38 7.20 -20.58
N LEU A 375 14.33 6.84 -19.83
CA LEU A 375 13.00 6.55 -20.37
C LEU A 375 11.90 6.70 -19.32
N ASP A 376 10.66 6.83 -19.78
CA ASP A 376 9.49 6.72 -18.92
C ASP A 376 8.94 5.31 -18.94
N GLU A 377 8.59 4.82 -17.75
CA GLU A 377 7.90 3.58 -17.52
C GLU A 377 6.38 3.80 -17.41
N LYS A 378 5.61 2.75 -17.72
CA LYS A 378 4.14 2.83 -17.77
C LYS A 378 3.51 3.28 -16.45
N ASN A 379 4.00 2.76 -15.34
CA ASN A 379 3.44 3.02 -14.01
C ASN A 379 4.27 4.06 -13.26
N SER A 380 3.71 4.80 -12.30
CA SER A 380 4.50 5.68 -11.42
C SER A 380 4.87 4.97 -10.12
N ILE A 381 6.08 5.19 -9.60
CA ILE A 381 6.43 4.76 -8.22
C ILE A 381 5.90 5.72 -7.15
N HIS A 382 5.37 6.89 -7.53
CA HIS A 382 4.82 7.92 -6.62
C HIS A 382 5.82 8.34 -5.51
N GLY A 383 7.03 8.67 -5.93
CA GLY A 383 8.16 8.95 -5.04
C GLY A 383 9.46 9.07 -5.81
N THR A 384 10.58 9.06 -5.09
CA THR A 384 11.93 8.98 -5.65
C THR A 384 12.70 7.86 -5.01
N ILE A 385 13.48 7.14 -5.81
CA ILE A 385 14.57 6.28 -5.34
C ILE A 385 15.84 6.69 -6.07
N ILE A 386 16.89 6.98 -5.31
CA ILE A 386 18.23 7.21 -5.83
C ILE A 386 19.10 6.06 -5.30
N GLN A 387 19.74 5.35 -6.21
CA GLN A 387 20.55 4.18 -5.90
C GLN A 387 21.90 4.28 -6.59
N TRP A 388 22.96 3.92 -5.88
CA TRP A 388 24.29 3.76 -6.45
C TRP A 388 24.94 2.44 -6.03
N LYS A 389 25.81 1.97 -6.91
CA LYS A 389 26.66 0.81 -6.70
C LYS A 389 28.05 1.12 -7.21
N ILE A 390 29.06 1.12 -6.35
CA ILE A 390 30.41 1.57 -6.66
C ILE A 390 31.42 0.51 -6.20
N PRO A 391 32.38 0.12 -7.05
CA PRO A 391 33.44 -0.81 -6.64
C PRO A 391 34.25 -0.27 -5.46
N ILE A 392 34.62 -1.13 -4.51
CA ILE A 392 35.42 -0.76 -3.34
C ILE A 392 36.78 -0.18 -3.74
N GLU A 393 37.36 -0.65 -4.84
CA GLU A 393 38.64 -0.18 -5.37
C GLU A 393 38.59 1.32 -5.73
N ALA A 394 37.42 1.84 -6.13
CA ALA A 394 37.26 3.25 -6.42
C ALA A 394 37.49 4.14 -5.18
N PHE A 395 37.37 3.58 -3.97
CA PHE A 395 37.67 4.27 -2.73
C PHE A 395 39.15 4.23 -2.33
N GLY A 396 40.01 3.60 -3.15
CA GLY A 396 41.45 3.51 -2.91
C GLY A 396 41.86 2.46 -1.88
N LEU A 397 41.05 1.43 -1.66
CA LEU A 397 41.44 0.26 -0.85
C LEU A 397 42.17 -0.76 -1.74
N GLU A 398 43.38 -1.16 -1.35
CA GLU A 398 44.15 -2.21 -2.03
C GLU A 398 43.70 -3.60 -1.56
N GLY A 399 44.04 -4.64 -2.32
CA GLY A 399 43.55 -6.03 -2.13
C GLY A 399 43.70 -6.63 -0.72
N SER A 400 44.61 -6.10 0.11
CA SER A 400 44.85 -6.56 1.49
C SER A 400 43.91 -5.98 2.55
N GLU A 401 43.09 -4.97 2.21
CA GLU A 401 42.16 -4.29 3.14
C GLU A 401 40.69 -4.77 2.95
N ARG A 402 40.49 -5.89 2.22
CA ARG A 402 39.15 -6.42 1.81
C ARG A 402 38.48 -7.37 2.80
N SER A 403 39.10 -7.66 3.96
CA SER A 403 38.66 -8.68 4.93
C SER A 403 37.71 -8.16 5.99
#